data_AF-E3JTZ3-F1
#
_entry.id   AF-E3JTZ3-F1
#
_cell.length_a   1.000
_cell.length_b   1.000
_cell.length_c   1.000
_cell.angle_alpha   90.00
_cell.angle_beta   90.00
_cell.angle_gamma   90.00
#
_symmetry.space_group_name_H-M   'P 1'
#
loop_
_entity.id
_entity.type
_entity.pdbx_description
1 polymer ?
#
loop_
_entity_poly.entity_id
_entity_poly.type
_entity_poly.pdbx_seq_one_letter_code
_entity_poly.pdbx_strand_id
1 'polypeptide(L)'
;MLKDSIVVLCLFLLSAGVSATRDPATGHSLGKKPSEKFIATASPTVASGIQASECSHNTRMSNQKFAWFKIDPSKVNQNGSTYGTCYATTKVPASNQLETNSGFNSFFWQNSGGQSGPGTGPIRDPNNGKAGYEDNTGKFHLGKPTSNGGGSKANNENATINRTGSGGNPASNGRSRTGTSANEKPGSRGSTTSNTDTSTNTGAKQNQKPTGGNKS
;
A
#
# COMPACT_ATOMS: atom_id res chain seq x y z
N MET A 1 7.01 -34.29 -41.71
CA MET A 1 7.27 -32.97 -41.09
C MET A 1 5.95 -32.25 -40.94
N LEU A 2 5.20 -32.51 -39.86
CA LEU A 2 4.00 -31.72 -39.53
C LEU A 2 4.47 -30.47 -38.82
N LYS A 3 4.35 -29.32 -39.48
CA LYS A 3 4.62 -28.02 -38.88
C LYS A 3 3.45 -27.62 -37.99
N ASP A 4 3.81 -27.25 -36.78
CA ASP A 4 2.95 -26.73 -35.74
C ASP A 4 2.06 -25.60 -36.24
N SER A 5 0.77 -25.68 -35.93
CA SER A 5 -0.13 -24.53 -35.95
C SER A 5 -1.19 -24.76 -34.89
N ILE A 6 -0.78 -24.65 -33.63
CA ILE A 6 -1.72 -24.48 -32.52
C ILE A 6 -2.13 -23.00 -32.53
N VAL A 7 -3.27 -22.76 -33.17
CA VAL A 7 -4.04 -21.53 -33.03
C VAL A 7 -4.54 -21.47 -31.59
N VAL A 8 -3.85 -20.73 -30.71
CA VAL A 8 -4.39 -20.38 -29.40
C VAL A 8 -5.34 -19.21 -29.60
N LEU A 9 -6.58 -19.54 -29.99
CA LEU A 9 -7.73 -18.66 -29.92
C LEU A 9 -8.02 -18.43 -28.43
N CYS A 10 -7.47 -17.34 -27.86
CA CYS A 10 -7.79 -16.92 -26.50
C CYS A 10 -9.29 -16.66 -26.40
N LEU A 11 -10.00 -17.63 -25.81
CA LEU A 11 -11.40 -17.56 -25.48
C LEU A 11 -11.65 -16.27 -24.69
N PHE A 12 -12.53 -15.43 -25.24
CA PHE A 12 -13.13 -14.29 -24.58
C PHE A 12 -13.58 -14.69 -23.17
N LEU A 13 -12.96 -14.10 -22.16
CA LEU A 13 -13.48 -14.14 -20.80
C LEU A 13 -14.83 -13.43 -20.84
N LEU A 14 -15.90 -14.18 -20.61
CA LEU A 14 -17.25 -13.68 -20.47
C LEU A 14 -17.23 -12.57 -19.42
N SER A 15 -17.47 -11.34 -19.87
CA SER A 15 -17.83 -10.22 -19.03
C SER A 15 -19.21 -10.50 -18.44
N ALA A 16 -19.23 -11.25 -17.33
CA ALA A 16 -20.32 -11.10 -16.38
C ALA A 16 -20.36 -9.60 -16.05
N GLY A 17 -21.41 -8.93 -16.50
CA GLY A 17 -21.61 -7.50 -16.39
C GLY A 17 -21.71 -7.10 -14.93
N VAL A 18 -20.55 -6.99 -14.29
CA VAL A 18 -20.43 -6.38 -13.00
C VAL A 18 -20.57 -4.88 -13.26
N SER A 19 -21.61 -4.26 -12.68
CA SER A 19 -21.73 -2.80 -12.63
C SER A 19 -20.59 -2.26 -11.78
N ALA A 20 -19.40 -2.20 -12.36
CA ALA A 20 -18.18 -1.78 -11.74
C ALA A 20 -18.05 -0.27 -11.89
N THR A 21 -18.16 0.45 -10.78
CA THR A 21 -17.74 1.85 -10.75
C THR A 21 -16.23 1.91 -10.56
N ARG A 22 -15.61 2.85 -11.29
CA ARG A 22 -14.22 3.25 -11.11
C ARG A 22 -14.10 4.03 -9.79
N ASP A 23 -14.02 3.30 -8.70
CA ASP A 23 -13.83 3.83 -7.35
C ASP A 23 -12.73 3.02 -6.68
N PRO A 24 -11.48 3.53 -6.66
CA PRO A 24 -10.39 2.81 -6.02
C PRO A 24 -10.58 2.67 -4.51
N ALA A 25 -10.12 1.54 -3.98
CA ALA A 25 -10.07 1.30 -2.56
C ALA A 25 -9.32 2.44 -1.86
N THR A 26 -9.96 2.99 -0.84
CA THR A 26 -9.41 4.02 0.04
C THR A 26 -8.37 3.48 1.02
N GLY A 27 -8.38 2.17 1.26
CA GLY A 27 -7.39 1.52 2.12
C GLY A 27 -7.13 0.06 1.76
N HIS A 28 -6.07 -0.50 2.33
CA HIS A 28 -5.63 -1.86 2.05
C HIS A 28 -4.91 -2.52 3.23
N SER A 29 -4.78 -3.84 3.16
CA SER A 29 -3.91 -4.63 4.04
C SER A 29 -3.36 -5.81 3.25
N LEU A 30 -2.08 -5.73 2.90
CA LEU A 30 -1.41 -6.80 2.15
C LEU A 30 -1.08 -7.99 3.06
N GLY A 31 -1.11 -9.19 2.50
CA GLY A 31 -0.86 -10.41 3.26
C GLY A 31 -1.88 -10.64 4.38
N LYS A 32 -3.14 -10.22 4.17
CA LYS A 32 -4.24 -10.37 5.12
C LYS A 32 -5.44 -11.04 4.48
N LYS A 33 -6.00 -12.01 5.20
CA LYS A 33 -7.21 -12.76 4.86
C LYS A 33 -8.26 -12.55 5.96
N PRO A 34 -9.54 -12.34 5.62
CA PRO A 34 -10.60 -12.44 6.61
C PRO A 34 -10.67 -13.83 7.25
N SER A 35 -11.02 -13.88 8.53
CA SER A 35 -11.20 -15.14 9.25
C SER A 35 -12.34 -15.95 8.64
N GLU A 36 -12.29 -17.27 8.80
CA GLU A 36 -13.33 -18.17 8.29
C GLU A 36 -14.72 -17.80 8.83
N LYS A 37 -14.79 -17.35 10.09
CA LYS A 37 -16.03 -16.86 10.72
C LYS A 37 -16.61 -15.65 9.98
N PHE A 38 -15.77 -14.71 9.55
CA PHE A 38 -16.22 -13.58 8.74
C PHE A 38 -16.70 -14.07 7.37
N ILE A 39 -15.90 -14.88 6.68
CA ILE A 39 -16.17 -15.38 5.33
C ILE A 39 -17.54 -16.10 5.28
N ALA A 40 -17.84 -16.93 6.28
CA ALA A 40 -19.11 -17.65 6.40
C ALA A 40 -20.34 -16.73 6.40
N THR A 41 -20.19 -15.46 6.76
CA THR A 41 -21.27 -14.47 6.82
C THR A 41 -21.18 -13.39 5.74
N ALA A 42 -20.08 -13.33 4.99
CA ALA A 42 -19.75 -12.22 4.10
C ALA A 42 -20.58 -12.17 2.82
N SER A 43 -21.11 -13.32 2.36
CA SER A 43 -21.90 -13.46 1.12
C SER A 43 -21.30 -12.68 -0.07
N PRO A 44 -20.05 -12.98 -0.47
CA PRO A 44 -19.34 -12.14 -1.41
C PRO A 44 -19.80 -12.32 -2.87
N THR A 45 -19.69 -11.25 -3.66
CA THR A 45 -19.66 -11.33 -5.13
C THR A 45 -18.25 -11.75 -5.56
N VAL A 46 -18.16 -12.74 -6.46
CA VAL A 46 -16.88 -13.36 -6.84
C VAL A 46 -16.50 -12.99 -8.27
N ALA A 47 -15.25 -12.56 -8.45
CA ALA A 47 -14.64 -12.36 -9.77
C ALA A 47 -13.27 -13.05 -9.83
N SER A 48 -13.11 -14.01 -10.75
CA SER A 48 -11.89 -14.83 -10.87
C SER A 48 -11.10 -14.49 -12.12
N GLY A 49 -9.80 -14.75 -12.10
CA GLY A 49 -8.91 -14.53 -13.23
C GLY A 49 -8.61 -13.05 -13.50
N ILE A 50 -8.84 -12.18 -12.51
CA ILE A 50 -8.61 -10.74 -12.61
C ILE A 50 -7.34 -10.32 -11.88
N GLN A 51 -6.81 -9.14 -12.19
CA GLN A 51 -5.66 -8.59 -11.49
C GLN A 51 -6.03 -8.15 -10.07
N ALA A 52 -5.05 -8.20 -9.16
CA ALA A 52 -5.17 -7.59 -7.83
C ALA A 52 -5.48 -6.08 -7.93
N SER A 53 -4.91 -5.40 -8.93
CA SER A 53 -5.22 -4.00 -9.24
C SER A 53 -6.64 -3.80 -9.74
N GLU A 54 -7.20 -4.72 -10.53
CA GLU A 54 -8.63 -4.67 -10.91
C GLU A 54 -9.55 -4.92 -9.72
N CYS A 55 -9.15 -5.74 -8.75
CA CYS A 55 -9.93 -5.97 -7.52
C CYS A 55 -9.92 -4.73 -6.61
N SER A 56 -8.80 -3.99 -6.55
CA SER A 56 -8.65 -2.81 -5.70
C SER A 56 -9.16 -1.52 -6.34
N HIS A 57 -9.19 -1.40 -7.68
CA HIS A 57 -9.57 -0.16 -8.36
C HIS A 57 -11.06 -0.08 -8.72
N ASN A 58 -11.73 -1.23 -8.80
CA ASN A 58 -13.11 -1.32 -9.26
C ASN A 58 -14.00 -1.94 -8.19
N THR A 59 -15.17 -1.36 -8.00
CA THR A 59 -16.22 -2.02 -7.23
C THR A 59 -16.82 -3.17 -8.04
N ARG A 60 -17.36 -4.17 -7.35
CA ARG A 60 -18.05 -5.30 -7.97
C ARG A 60 -19.53 -5.39 -7.62
N MET A 61 -19.97 -4.51 -6.74
CA MET A 61 -21.36 -4.43 -6.31
C MET A 61 -21.65 -3.01 -5.81
N SER A 62 -22.93 -2.64 -5.85
CA SER A 62 -23.39 -1.41 -5.22
C SER A 62 -23.07 -1.44 -3.72
N ASN A 63 -22.54 -0.33 -3.19
CA ASN A 63 -22.20 -0.18 -1.78
C ASN A 63 -21.14 -1.20 -1.27
N GLN A 64 -20.22 -1.61 -2.14
CA GLN A 64 -19.03 -2.35 -1.74
C GLN A 64 -18.27 -1.56 -0.66
N LYS A 65 -17.94 -2.25 0.44
CA LYS A 65 -17.13 -1.67 1.52
C LYS A 65 -15.81 -2.38 1.71
N PHE A 66 -15.75 -3.63 1.27
CA PHE A 66 -14.61 -4.49 1.50
C PHE A 66 -14.47 -5.50 0.36
N ALA A 67 -13.23 -5.84 0.06
CA ALA A 67 -12.92 -7.01 -0.76
C ALA A 67 -11.68 -7.71 -0.23
N TRP A 68 -11.60 -9.03 -0.41
CA TRP A 68 -10.36 -9.77 -0.27
C TRP A 68 -10.01 -10.47 -1.57
N PHE A 69 -8.72 -10.55 -1.86
CA PHE A 69 -8.18 -11.10 -3.08
C PHE A 69 -7.32 -12.31 -2.75
N LYS A 70 -7.71 -13.48 -3.23
CA LYS A 70 -6.92 -14.70 -3.19
C LYS A 70 -5.98 -14.72 -4.37
N ILE A 71 -4.68 -14.71 -4.11
CA ILE A 71 -3.64 -14.77 -5.13
C ILE A 71 -3.64 -16.17 -5.77
N ASP A 72 -3.60 -16.22 -7.09
CA ASP A 72 -3.24 -17.43 -7.83
C ASP A 72 -1.71 -17.51 -7.88
N PRO A 73 -1.07 -18.45 -7.17
CA PRO A 73 0.39 -18.54 -7.11
C PRO A 73 1.03 -18.82 -8.47
N SER A 74 0.28 -19.37 -9.44
CA SER A 74 0.77 -19.62 -10.80
C SER A 74 0.79 -18.37 -11.69
N LYS A 75 0.17 -17.27 -11.24
CA LYS A 75 -0.01 -16.05 -12.01
C LYS A 75 0.44 -14.79 -11.26
N VAL A 76 1.51 -14.93 -10.48
CA VAL A 76 2.17 -13.79 -9.84
C VAL A 76 3.09 -13.11 -10.85
N ASN A 77 3.02 -11.78 -10.93
CA ASN A 77 3.86 -10.94 -11.79
C ASN A 77 3.77 -11.24 -13.30
N GLN A 78 2.65 -11.77 -13.79
CA GLN A 78 2.39 -11.91 -15.22
C GLN A 78 2.23 -10.52 -15.84
N ASN A 79 3.18 -10.15 -16.71
CA ASN A 79 3.25 -8.81 -17.31
C ASN A 79 3.19 -7.67 -16.27
N GLY A 80 3.81 -7.88 -15.11
CA GLY A 80 3.84 -6.89 -14.03
C GLY A 80 2.60 -6.88 -13.12
N SER A 81 1.71 -7.85 -13.27
CA SER A 81 0.47 -7.97 -12.49
C SER A 81 0.31 -9.32 -11.82
N THR A 82 -0.34 -9.32 -10.66
CA THR A 82 -0.71 -10.54 -9.94
C THR A 82 -2.18 -10.84 -10.17
N TYR A 83 -2.49 -12.06 -10.59
CA TYR A 83 -3.85 -12.51 -10.85
C TYR A 83 -4.38 -13.42 -9.74
N GLY A 84 -5.70 -13.59 -9.72
CA GLY A 84 -6.36 -14.36 -8.67
C GLY A 84 -7.87 -14.22 -8.67
N THR A 85 -8.47 -14.39 -7.50
CA THR A 85 -9.92 -14.28 -7.28
C THR A 85 -10.23 -13.20 -6.27
N CYS A 86 -11.07 -12.26 -6.65
CA CYS A 86 -11.60 -11.19 -5.81
C CYS A 86 -12.96 -11.59 -5.24
N TYR A 87 -13.16 -11.29 -3.97
CA TYR A 87 -14.39 -11.53 -3.22
C TYR A 87 -14.83 -10.20 -2.61
N ALA A 88 -15.87 -9.61 -3.16
CA ALA A 88 -16.38 -8.30 -2.77
C ALA A 88 -17.62 -8.42 -1.87
N THR A 89 -17.74 -7.57 -0.87
CA THR A 89 -18.89 -7.57 0.06
C THR A 89 -19.21 -6.16 0.57
N THR A 90 -20.43 -6.00 1.08
CA THR A 90 -20.89 -4.79 1.78
C THR A 90 -20.52 -4.79 3.27
N LYS A 91 -19.99 -5.92 3.80
CA LYS A 91 -19.58 -6.06 5.20
C LYS A 91 -18.10 -5.77 5.37
N VAL A 92 -17.73 -5.05 6.42
CA VAL A 92 -16.32 -4.77 6.76
C VAL A 92 -15.92 -5.65 7.94
N PRO A 93 -14.80 -6.40 7.86
CA PRO A 93 -14.30 -7.18 9.00
C PRO A 93 -13.77 -6.23 10.09
N ALA A 94 -13.97 -6.59 11.35
CA ALA A 94 -13.24 -5.97 12.46
C ALA A 94 -11.75 -6.32 12.37
N SER A 95 -10.87 -5.50 12.96
CA SER A 95 -9.42 -5.70 12.88
C SER A 95 -8.95 -7.07 13.37
N ASN A 96 -9.62 -7.65 14.39
CA ASN A 96 -9.33 -8.99 14.91
C ASN A 96 -9.88 -10.13 14.04
N GLN A 97 -10.63 -9.81 12.98
CA GLN A 97 -11.12 -10.77 11.99
C GLN A 97 -10.24 -10.79 10.74
N LEU A 98 -9.09 -10.10 10.74
CA LEU A 98 -8.10 -10.13 9.67
C LEU A 98 -6.84 -10.84 10.14
N GLU A 99 -6.58 -12.00 9.53
CA GLU A 99 -5.48 -12.89 9.88
C GLU A 99 -4.34 -12.72 8.88
N THR A 100 -3.10 -12.94 9.34
CA THR A 100 -1.92 -12.90 8.46
C THR A 100 -1.94 -14.10 7.51
N ASN A 101 -1.94 -13.82 6.20
CA ASN A 101 -1.81 -14.84 5.16
C ASN A 101 -1.31 -14.18 3.87
N SER A 102 -0.08 -14.50 3.45
CA SER A 102 0.57 -13.92 2.27
C SER A 102 -0.08 -14.31 0.93
N GLY A 103 -0.93 -15.32 0.90
CA GLY A 103 -1.72 -15.69 -0.27
C GLY A 103 -2.93 -14.77 -0.51
N PHE A 104 -3.12 -13.75 0.32
CA PHE A 104 -4.28 -12.86 0.26
C PHE A 104 -3.92 -11.39 0.44
N ASN A 105 -4.71 -10.53 -0.17
CA ASN A 105 -4.73 -9.10 0.11
C ASN A 105 -6.15 -8.66 0.45
N SER A 106 -6.29 -7.62 1.27
CA SER A 106 -7.59 -7.06 1.67
C SER A 106 -7.67 -5.59 1.27
N PHE A 107 -8.83 -5.15 0.81
CA PHE A 107 -9.08 -3.80 0.28
C PHE A 107 -10.34 -3.21 0.91
N PHE A 108 -10.31 -1.91 1.21
CA PHE A 108 -11.33 -1.19 1.97
C PHE A 108 -11.79 0.05 1.22
N TRP A 109 -13.09 0.26 1.17
CA TRP A 109 -13.71 1.45 0.63
C TRP A 109 -14.22 2.35 1.76
N GLN A 110 -14.55 3.61 1.43
CA GLN A 110 -15.16 4.55 2.37
C GLN A 110 -14.32 4.80 3.64
N ASN A 111 -12.99 4.71 3.54
CA ASN A 111 -12.04 4.84 4.65
C ASN A 111 -12.32 3.86 5.80
N SER A 112 -12.85 2.67 5.50
CA SER A 112 -13.33 1.75 6.53
C SER A 112 -12.23 0.92 7.20
N GLY A 113 -10.96 1.06 6.79
CA GLY A 113 -9.84 0.37 7.41
C GLY A 113 -8.58 0.29 6.54
N GLY A 114 -7.53 -0.30 7.11
CA GLY A 114 -6.27 -0.54 6.42
C GLY A 114 -5.35 0.68 6.32
N GLN A 115 -4.23 0.49 5.63
CA GLN A 115 -3.31 1.55 5.22
C GLN A 115 -3.92 2.34 4.06
N SER A 116 -3.69 3.65 4.01
CA SER A 116 -4.29 4.53 3.00
C SER A 116 -3.91 4.13 1.57
N GLY A 117 -4.87 4.24 0.64
CA GLY A 117 -4.72 3.98 -0.79
C GLY A 117 -5.05 2.54 -1.21
N PRO A 118 -4.99 2.24 -2.52
CA PRO A 118 -5.48 0.98 -3.08
C PRO A 118 -4.55 -0.22 -2.87
N GLY A 119 -3.34 -0.01 -2.35
CA GLY A 119 -2.38 -1.09 -2.04
C GLY A 119 -1.81 -1.83 -3.25
N THR A 120 -2.04 -1.32 -4.45
CA THR A 120 -1.64 -1.96 -5.71
C THR A 120 -1.23 -0.89 -6.72
N GLY A 121 -0.49 -1.30 -7.74
CA GLY A 121 -0.22 -0.45 -8.91
C GLY A 121 -1.46 -0.30 -9.82
N PRO A 122 -1.30 0.37 -10.97
CA PRO A 122 -2.37 0.50 -11.95
C PRO A 122 -2.81 -0.86 -12.50
N ILE A 123 -4.01 -0.91 -13.08
CA ILE A 123 -4.43 -2.02 -13.94
C ILE A 123 -3.46 -2.08 -15.12
N ARG A 124 -3.03 -3.27 -15.53
CA ARG A 124 -2.11 -3.44 -16.67
C ARG A 124 -2.77 -4.18 -17.81
N ASP A 125 -2.34 -3.86 -19.02
CA ASP A 125 -2.69 -4.62 -20.21
C ASP A 125 -2.16 -6.07 -20.05
N PRO A 126 -3.02 -7.08 -20.15
CA PRO A 126 -2.62 -8.48 -19.94
C PRO A 126 -1.63 -8.99 -20.98
N ASN A 127 -1.45 -8.32 -22.12
CA ASN A 127 -0.58 -8.76 -23.22
C ASN A 127 0.82 -8.14 -23.15
N ASN A 128 0.93 -6.86 -22.74
CA ASN A 128 2.18 -6.10 -22.81
C ASN A 128 2.58 -5.44 -21.49
N GLY A 129 1.76 -5.55 -20.44
CA GLY A 129 2.05 -5.03 -19.11
C GLY A 129 2.01 -3.51 -18.97
N LYS A 130 1.62 -2.77 -20.02
CA LYS A 130 1.52 -1.31 -19.95
C LYS A 130 0.41 -0.92 -18.99
N ALA A 131 0.69 0.11 -18.19
CA ALA A 131 -0.27 0.66 -17.24
C ALA A 131 -1.47 1.29 -17.95
N GLY A 132 -2.63 1.10 -17.36
CA GLY A 132 -3.91 1.60 -17.83
C GLY A 132 -4.95 1.67 -16.72
N TYR A 133 -6.21 1.79 -17.12
CA TYR A 133 -7.37 1.79 -16.24
C TYR A 133 -8.57 1.16 -16.96
N GLU A 134 -9.56 0.71 -16.20
CA GLU A 134 -10.87 0.35 -16.74
C GLU A 134 -11.84 1.51 -16.54
N ASP A 135 -12.66 1.79 -17.55
CA ASP A 135 -13.78 2.72 -17.41
C ASP A 135 -14.98 2.06 -16.70
N ASN A 136 -16.05 2.82 -16.50
CA ASN A 136 -17.27 2.32 -15.83
C ASN A 136 -18.03 1.25 -16.64
N THR A 137 -17.58 0.93 -17.85
CA THR A 137 -18.10 -0.18 -18.66
C THR A 137 -17.23 -1.43 -18.56
N GLY A 138 -16.13 -1.37 -17.79
CA GLY A 138 -15.13 -2.43 -17.70
C GLY A 138 -14.16 -2.47 -18.89
N LYS A 139 -14.17 -1.46 -19.77
CA LYS A 139 -13.25 -1.41 -20.91
C LYS A 139 -11.90 -0.87 -20.47
N PHE A 140 -10.83 -1.59 -20.80
CA PHE A 140 -9.47 -1.17 -20.55
C PHE A 140 -9.00 -0.06 -21.50
N HIS A 141 -8.28 0.92 -20.95
CA HIS A 141 -7.66 2.04 -21.65
C HIS A 141 -6.22 2.21 -21.20
N LEU A 142 -5.32 2.48 -22.14
CA LEU A 142 -3.92 2.76 -21.82
C LEU A 142 -3.75 4.13 -21.15
N GLY A 143 -2.76 4.21 -20.25
CA GLY A 143 -2.38 5.45 -19.60
C GLY A 143 -3.25 5.77 -18.37
N LYS A 144 -3.34 7.05 -18.05
CA LYS A 144 -4.11 7.51 -16.89
C LYS A 144 -5.51 7.95 -17.32
N PRO A 145 -6.52 7.75 -16.47
CA PRO A 145 -7.85 8.28 -16.71
C PRO A 145 -7.80 9.81 -16.82
N THR A 146 -8.48 10.35 -17.84
CA THR A 146 -8.61 11.80 -18.01
C THR A 146 -9.57 12.34 -16.94
N SER A 147 -9.19 13.43 -16.28
CA SER A 147 -9.80 13.93 -15.04
C SER A 147 -11.23 14.46 -15.15
N ASN A 148 -12.01 14.12 -16.19
CA ASN A 148 -13.45 14.41 -16.24
C ASN A 148 -14.28 13.42 -15.40
N GLY A 149 -13.72 12.96 -14.28
CA GLY A 149 -14.31 12.01 -13.35
C GLY A 149 -13.36 11.82 -12.16
N GLY A 150 -13.51 12.72 -11.19
CA GLY A 150 -12.76 12.95 -9.95
C GLY A 150 -11.79 11.87 -9.44
N GLY A 151 -10.58 12.30 -9.06
CA GLY A 151 -9.69 11.49 -8.23
C GLY A 151 -8.20 11.86 -8.33
N SER A 152 -7.80 12.81 -7.50
CA SER A 152 -6.46 12.99 -6.89
C SER A 152 -5.23 13.30 -7.77
N LYS A 153 -4.66 14.48 -7.47
CA LYS A 153 -3.36 14.96 -7.95
C LYS A 153 -2.25 13.97 -7.59
N ALA A 154 -1.39 13.75 -8.58
CA ALA A 154 -0.21 12.91 -8.53
C ALA A 154 0.79 13.39 -7.48
N ASN A 155 1.29 12.47 -6.65
CA ASN A 155 2.67 12.54 -6.19
C ASN A 155 3.42 11.34 -6.77
N ASN A 156 4.36 11.68 -7.64
CA ASN A 156 5.37 10.79 -8.19
C ASN A 156 6.34 10.41 -7.07
N GLU A 157 6.27 9.16 -6.59
CA GLU A 157 7.40 8.56 -5.89
C GLU A 157 7.78 7.26 -6.59
N ASN A 158 8.90 7.36 -7.30
CA ASN A 158 9.79 6.28 -7.66
C ASN A 158 10.09 5.43 -6.42
N ALA A 159 9.27 4.39 -6.19
CA ALA A 159 9.48 3.43 -5.12
C ALA A 159 10.66 2.52 -5.48
N THR A 160 11.86 3.03 -5.21
CA THR A 160 13.08 2.24 -5.13
C THR A 160 12.90 1.18 -4.04
N ILE A 161 13.03 -0.08 -4.46
CA ILE A 161 12.95 -1.28 -3.62
C ILE A 161 14.12 -1.26 -2.62
N ASN A 162 13.85 -1.03 -1.34
CA ASN A 162 14.84 -1.23 -0.28
C ASN A 162 14.95 -2.72 0.06
N ARG A 163 16.02 -3.37 -0.40
CA ARG A 163 16.52 -4.64 0.14
C ARG A 163 17.45 -4.36 1.32
N THR A 164 17.22 -5.08 2.41
CA THR A 164 17.99 -5.11 3.65
C THR A 164 19.45 -5.54 3.42
N GLY A 165 20.42 -4.86 4.05
CA GLY A 165 21.81 -5.34 4.10
C GLY A 165 22.85 -4.32 4.61
N SER A 166 23.19 -4.46 5.89
CA SER A 166 24.50 -4.26 6.55
C SER A 166 25.54 -3.25 6.00
N GLY A 167 25.97 -2.36 6.89
CA GLY A 167 27.39 -2.02 7.08
C GLY A 167 27.97 -0.88 6.23
N GLY A 168 28.64 0.05 6.93
CA GLY A 168 29.63 0.95 6.31
C GLY A 168 29.25 2.43 6.37
N ASN A 169 29.80 3.12 7.35
CA ASN A 169 29.94 4.57 7.33
C ASN A 169 31.03 4.94 6.32
N PRO A 170 30.84 5.95 5.46
CA PRO A 170 31.99 6.75 5.06
C PRO A 170 31.72 8.25 5.17
N ALA A 171 32.64 8.91 5.88
CA ALA A 171 32.88 10.33 5.73
C ALA A 171 33.39 10.63 4.31
N SER A 172 32.87 11.66 3.66
CA SER A 172 33.67 12.61 2.87
C SER A 172 32.82 13.77 2.34
N ASN A 173 33.16 14.95 2.86
CA ASN A 173 33.50 16.18 2.13
C ASN A 173 32.94 16.35 0.69
N GLY A 174 32.05 17.33 0.52
CA GLY A 174 31.51 17.72 -0.79
C GLY A 174 30.98 19.14 -0.79
N ARG A 175 31.90 20.09 -0.99
CA ARG A 175 31.66 21.53 -1.16
C ARG A 175 30.92 21.77 -2.48
N SER A 176 29.78 22.45 -2.47
CA SER A 176 29.23 23.06 -3.69
C SER A 176 28.50 24.36 -3.39
N ARG A 177 28.92 25.43 -4.08
CA ARG A 177 28.41 26.80 -4.03
C ARG A 177 27.35 26.99 -5.11
N THR A 178 26.31 27.77 -4.79
CA THR A 178 25.58 28.71 -5.67
C THR A 178 24.75 29.60 -4.71
N GLY A 179 25.02 30.90 -4.59
CA GLY A 179 24.42 32.02 -5.35
C GLY A 179 23.04 32.39 -4.77
N THR A 180 22.61 33.61 -4.44
CA THR A 180 23.04 35.00 -4.69
C THR A 180 22.11 35.92 -3.84
N SER A 181 22.56 37.16 -3.51
CA SER A 181 21.76 38.35 -3.09
C SER A 181 21.10 38.33 -1.68
N ALA A 182 21.01 39.41 -0.89
CA ALA A 182 21.32 40.83 -1.07
C ALA A 182 21.44 41.54 0.30
N ASN A 183 22.24 42.61 0.29
CA ASN A 183 22.07 43.90 0.99
C ASN A 183 22.11 44.06 2.53
N GLU A 184 22.73 45.20 2.89
CA GLU A 184 22.73 45.95 4.15
C GLU A 184 23.84 45.71 5.21
N LYS A 185 24.39 46.84 5.66
CA LYS A 185 25.52 47.13 6.58
C LYS A 185 25.08 48.39 7.39
N PRO A 186 25.77 48.90 8.43
CA PRO A 186 26.63 48.33 9.50
C PRO A 186 26.10 48.66 10.93
N GLY A 187 26.68 48.04 11.98
CA GLY A 187 26.53 48.52 13.37
C GLY A 187 27.44 47.81 14.38
N SER A 188 28.30 48.58 15.06
CA SER A 188 29.45 48.19 15.90
C SER A 188 29.14 47.76 17.35
N ARG A 189 30.21 47.25 18.01
CA ARG A 189 30.48 47.06 19.47
C ARG A 189 29.87 45.79 20.08
N GLY A 190 30.54 44.98 20.89
CA GLY A 190 31.84 45.04 21.57
C GLY A 190 31.73 44.35 22.94
N SER A 191 32.81 43.68 23.37
CA SER A 191 33.14 43.30 24.76
C SER A 191 32.68 41.94 25.33
N THR A 192 33.63 40.99 25.32
CA THR A 192 34.32 40.36 26.48
C THR A 192 33.57 40.04 27.78
N THR A 193 33.57 38.75 28.16
CA THR A 193 34.05 38.11 29.43
C THR A 193 33.87 36.59 29.26
N SER A 194 34.91 35.75 29.17
CA SER A 194 35.90 35.28 30.16
C SER A 194 35.34 34.37 31.28
N ASN A 195 35.62 33.07 31.11
CA ASN A 195 36.02 31.99 32.05
C ASN A 195 35.31 31.81 33.40
N THR A 196 34.86 30.57 33.67
CA THR A 196 35.45 29.54 34.58
C THR A 196 34.42 28.39 34.75
N ASP A 197 34.74 27.14 34.41
CA ASP A 197 35.44 26.09 35.18
C ASP A 197 34.69 25.53 36.41
N THR A 198 34.44 24.20 36.33
CA THR A 198 34.69 23.19 37.38
C THR A 198 33.59 22.82 38.40
N SER A 199 32.99 21.64 38.16
CA SER A 199 32.98 20.43 39.04
C SER A 199 32.04 20.28 40.26
N THR A 200 31.39 19.10 40.26
CA THR A 200 31.11 18.12 41.35
C THR A 200 30.27 18.46 42.59
N ASN A 201 29.22 17.65 42.82
CA ASN A 201 29.05 16.80 44.02
C ASN A 201 27.87 15.80 43.81
N THR A 202 28.01 14.46 43.80
CA THR A 202 28.07 13.44 44.90
C THR A 202 26.93 13.46 45.94
N GLY A 203 26.00 12.48 45.89
CA GLY A 203 25.75 11.45 46.93
C GLY A 203 24.40 11.66 47.65
N ALA A 204 23.64 10.70 48.20
CA ALA A 204 23.79 9.26 48.43
C ALA A 204 22.45 8.63 48.96
N LYS A 205 22.32 7.29 48.81
CA LYS A 205 21.73 6.27 49.73
C LYS A 205 20.19 6.16 49.98
N GLN A 206 19.56 5.01 49.63
CA GLN A 206 19.23 3.79 50.44
C GLN A 206 17.94 3.96 51.27
N ASN A 207 17.06 2.99 51.57
CA ASN A 207 16.83 1.56 51.33
C ASN A 207 15.51 1.24 52.10
N GLN A 208 14.71 0.25 51.68
CA GLN A 208 14.04 -0.78 52.52
C GLN A 208 12.75 -1.37 51.91
N LYS A 209 12.62 -2.68 52.15
CA LYS A 209 11.63 -3.70 51.76
C LYS A 209 11.13 -4.35 53.11
N PRO A 210 10.42 -5.49 53.12
CA PRO A 210 8.96 -5.79 53.07
C PRO A 210 8.35 -6.29 54.41
N THR A 211 7.02 -6.49 54.45
CA THR A 211 6.26 -7.54 55.20
C THR A 211 4.89 -7.69 54.51
N GLY A 212 4.15 -8.81 54.40
CA GLY A 212 4.27 -10.20 54.88
C GLY A 212 2.90 -10.70 55.43
N GLY A 213 2.23 -11.66 54.74
CA GLY A 213 1.21 -12.62 55.25
C GLY A 213 -0.23 -12.09 55.49
N ASN A 214 -1.32 -12.89 55.51
CA ASN A 214 -1.56 -14.34 55.38
C ASN A 214 -3.09 -14.64 55.24
N LYS A 215 -3.43 -15.77 54.58
CA LYS A 215 -4.60 -16.70 54.71
C LYS A 215 -6.05 -16.22 54.98
N SER A 216 -6.96 -16.70 54.12
CA SER A 216 -7.89 -17.81 54.42
C SER A 216 -8.24 -18.56 53.13
#